data_AF-A0A8H7BTF2-F1
#
_entry.id   AF-A0A8H7BTF2-F1
#
_cell.length_a   1.000
_cell.length_b   1.000
_cell.length_c   1.000
_cell.angle_alpha   90.00
_cell.angle_beta   90.00
_cell.angle_gamma   90.00
#
_symmetry.space_group_name_H-M   'P 1'
#
loop_
_entity.id
_entity.type
_entity.pdbx_description
1 polymer ?
#
loop_
_entity_poly.entity_id
_entity_poly.type
_entity_poly.pdbx_seq_one_letter_code
_entity_poly.pdbx_strand_id
1 'polypeptide(L)' 'MADVLTNHAKPSTDATITVRCIKSFEYRTCKNLVLQHLNLDNTTVGELKSLVREKIRTTSGWKPYHNVDFGK' A
#
# COMPACT_ATOMS: atom_id res chain seq x y z
N MET A 1 31.18 -14.35 -12.67
CA MET A 1 29.72 -14.18 -12.61
C MET A 1 29.47 -12.96 -11.73
N ALA A 2 28.98 -11.84 -12.27
CA ALA A 2 28.65 -10.69 -11.44
C ALA A 2 27.45 -11.06 -10.57
N ASP A 3 27.59 -10.93 -9.25
CA ASP A 3 26.51 -11.15 -8.29
C ASP A 3 25.36 -10.17 -8.58
N VAL A 4 24.14 -10.70 -8.77
CA VAL A 4 22.97 -9.86 -8.97
C VAL A 4 22.50 -9.34 -7.62
N LEU A 5 22.48 -8.02 -7.48
CA LEU A 5 21.94 -7.38 -6.28
C LEU A 5 20.51 -7.87 -6.05
N THR A 6 20.22 -8.31 -4.82
CA THR A 6 18.91 -8.88 -4.44
C THR A 6 17.73 -7.95 -4.77
N ASN A 7 17.96 -6.63 -4.77
CA ASN A 7 16.97 -5.63 -5.17
C ASN A 7 16.57 -5.72 -6.65
N HIS A 8 17.48 -6.15 -7.54
CA HIS A 8 17.23 -6.36 -8.96
C HIS A 8 16.80 -7.79 -9.28
N ALA A 9 16.99 -8.74 -8.35
CA ALA A 9 16.57 -10.13 -8.52
C ALA A 9 15.04 -10.30 -8.47
N LYS A 10 14.34 -9.39 -7.79
CA LYS A 10 12.88 -9.41 -7.71
C LYS A 10 12.28 -8.59 -8.86
N PRO A 11 11.40 -9.17 -9.70
CA PRO A 11 10.88 -8.46 -10.85
C PRO A 11 9.97 -7.30 -10.43
N SER A 12 9.98 -6.20 -11.19
CA SER A 12 9.13 -5.03 -10.93
C SER A 12 7.63 -5.33 -11.05
N THR A 13 7.27 -6.46 -11.66
CA THR A 13 5.90 -6.98 -11.75
C THR A 13 5.42 -7.65 -10.46
N ASP A 14 6.33 -7.96 -9.52
CA ASP A 14 6.04 -8.52 -8.20
C ASP A 14 6.71 -7.65 -7.14
N ALA A 15 6.10 -6.51 -6.78
CA ALA A 15 6.62 -5.62 -5.76
C ALA A 15 5.80 -5.70 -4.46
N THR A 16 6.46 -5.39 -3.35
CA THR A 16 5.80 -5.18 -2.05
C THR A 16 5.89 -3.70 -1.69
N ILE A 17 4.75 -3.03 -1.55
CA ILE A 17 4.67 -1.63 -1.13
C ILE A 17 4.06 -1.56 0.27
N THR A 18 4.72 -0.85 1.19
CA THR A 18 4.15 -0.52 2.48
C THR A 18 3.64 0.92 2.46
N VAL A 19 2.33 1.09 2.58
CA VAL A 19 1.65 2.38 2.61
C VAL A 19 1.43 2.79 4.06
N ARG A 20 1.93 3.97 4.45
CA ARG A 20 1.72 4.52 5.78
C ARG A 20 0.43 5.35 5.79
N CYS A 21 -0.66 4.81 6.33
CA CYS A 21 -1.89 5.56 6.52
C CYS A 21 -1.79 6.37 7.82
N ILE A 22 -1.77 7.69 7.70
CA ILE A 22 -1.69 8.60 8.83
C ILE A 22 -3.08 8.76 9.45
N LYS A 23 -3.20 8.48 10.74
CA LYS A 23 -4.45 8.61 11.51
C LYS A 23 -4.57 9.99 12.14
N SER A 24 -3.46 10.53 12.64
CA SER A 24 -3.36 11.90 13.14
C SER A 24 -1.94 12.42 12.94
N PHE A 25 -1.83 13.60 12.33
CA PHE A 25 -0.55 14.30 12.16
C PHE A 25 -0.06 14.88 13.49
N GLU A 26 -0.96 15.47 14.28
CA GLU A 26 -0.65 16.05 15.59
C GLU A 26 -0.03 15.02 16.54
N TYR A 27 -0.70 13.87 16.68
CA TYR A 27 -0.22 12.78 17.54
C TYR A 27 0.75 11.83 16.83
N ARG A 28 1.12 12.12 15.56
CA ARG A 28 2.01 11.31 14.71
C ARG A 28 1.63 9.83 14.63
N THR A 29 0.34 9.53 14.76
CA THR A 29 -0.13 8.14 14.76
C THR A 29 -0.39 7.68 13.34
N CYS A 30 0.05 6.46 13.04
CA CYS A 30 -0.12 5.85 11.73
C CYS A 30 -0.47 4.36 11.87
N LYS A 31 -0.95 3.78 10.78
CA LYS A 31 -1.10 2.34 10.62
C LYS A 31 -0.57 1.95 9.24
N ASN A 32 0.19 0.87 9.18
CA ASN A 32 0.84 0.44 7.95
C ASN A 32 -0.06 -0.55 7.22
N LEU A 33 -0.27 -0.33 5.93
CA LEU A 33 -0.91 -1.26 5.03
C LEU A 33 0.16 -1.85 4.11
N VAL A 34 0.36 -3.16 4.17
CA VAL A 34 1.31 -3.86 3.31
C VAL A 34 0.55 -4.42 2.11
N LEU A 35 0.97 -4.02 0.91
CA LEU A 35 0.46 -4.50 -0.36
C LEU A 35 1.52 -5.37 -1.00
N GLN A 36 1.19 -6.62 -1.28
CA GLN A 36 2.10 -7.60 -1.86
C GLN A 36 1.67 -7.91 -3.29
N HIS A 37 2.63 -8.38 -4.11
CA HIS A 37 2.39 -8.82 -5.48
C HIS A 37 1.82 -7.71 -6.39
N LEU A 38 2.33 -6.48 -6.24
CA LEU A 38 1.96 -5.35 -7.08
C LEU A 38 2.82 -5.30 -8.34
N ASN A 39 2.18 -5.13 -9.49
CA ASN A 39 2.88 -4.89 -10.75
C ASN A 39 3.11 -3.39 -10.95
N LEU A 40 4.35 -2.93 -10.77
CA LEU A 40 4.70 -1.50 -10.82
C LEU A 40 4.68 -0.91 -12.24
N ASP A 41 4.76 -1.73 -13.28
CA ASP A 41 4.72 -1.28 -14.67
C ASP A 41 3.30 -0.86 -15.09
N ASN A 42 2.29 -1.55 -14.54
CA ASN A 42 0.90 -1.37 -14.93
C ASN A 42 0.08 -0.62 -13.88
N THR A 43 0.46 -0.69 -12.60
CA THR A 43 -0.31 -0.07 -11.52
C THR A 43 -0.10 1.44 -11.52
N THR A 44 -1.13 2.18 -11.91
CA THR A 44 -1.11 3.64 -11.81
C THR A 44 -1.28 4.12 -10.36
N VAL A 45 -0.91 5.36 -10.10
CA VAL A 45 -1.13 6.00 -8.77
C VAL A 45 -2.62 6.03 -8.41
N GLY A 46 -3.51 6.23 -9.39
CA GLY A 46 -4.95 6.20 -9.20
C GLY A 46 -5.44 4.84 -8.73
N GLU A 47 -5.03 3.78 -9.43
CA GLU A 47 -5.35 2.39 -9.08
C GLU A 47 -4.80 2.02 -7.71
N LEU A 48 -3.56 2.42 -7.40
CA LEU A 48 -2.97 2.19 -6.09
C LEU A 48 -3.78 2.85 -4.97
N LYS A 49 -4.24 4.09 -5.16
CA LYS A 49 -5.11 4.77 -4.19
C LYS A 49 -6.45 4.06 -4.03
N SER A 50 -7.07 3.61 -5.13
CA SER A 50 -8.33 2.85 -5.09
C SER A 50 -8.17 1.53 -4.33
N LEU A 51 -7.10 0.80 -4.59
CA LEU A 51 -6.78 -0.47 -3.93
C LEU A 51 -6.53 -0.28 -2.42
N VAL A 52 -5.79 0.77 -2.04
CA VAL A 52 -5.59 1.12 -0.61
C VAL A 52 -6.94 1.39 0.07
N ARG A 53 -7.81 2.21 -0.54
CA ARG A 53 -9.13 2.52 0.01
C ARG A 53 -10.00 1.27 0.14
N GLU A 54 -9.98 0.38 -0.84
CA GLU A 54 -10.68 -0.90 -0.77
C GLU A 54 -10.15 -1.77 0.38
N LYS A 55 -8.84 -1.94 0.49
CA LYS A 55 -8.23 -2.75 1.57
C LYS A 55 -8.56 -2.21 2.95
N ILE A 56 -8.61 -0.88 3.12
CA ILE A 56 -9.04 -0.25 4.37
C ILE A 56 -10.50 -0.63 4.67
N ARG A 57 -11.39 -0.65 3.69
CA ARG A 57 -12.82 -1.00 3.88
C ARG A 57 -13.10 -2.50 4.05
N THR A 58 -12.21 -3.38 3.61
CA THR A 58 -12.46 -4.83 3.65
C THR A 58 -11.69 -5.55 4.76
N THR A 59 -10.53 -5.04 5.14
CA THR A 59 -9.67 -5.71 6.13
C THR A 59 -10.18 -5.46 7.54
N SER A 60 -10.35 -6.54 8.33
CA SER A 60 -10.86 -6.49 9.71
C SER A 60 -10.05 -5.57 10.63
N GLY A 61 -8.72 -5.52 10.46
CA GLY A 61 -7.84 -4.62 11.22
C GLY A 61 -8.17 -3.13 11.02
N TRP A 62 -8.93 -2.77 10.00
CA TRP A 62 -9.29 -1.39 9.67
C TRP A 62 -10.76 -1.07 9.95
N LYS A 63 -11.48 -1.95 10.66
CA LYS A 63 -12.88 -1.76 11.06
C LYS A 63 -13.27 -0.34 11.52
N PRO A 64 -12.50 0.37 12.37
CA PRO A 64 -12.86 1.75 12.75
C PRO A 64 -12.86 2.76 11.59
N TYR A 65 -12.28 2.41 10.44
CA TYR A 65 -12.12 3.27 9.27
C TYR A 65 -13.00 2.85 8.08
N HIS A 66 -13.85 1.82 8.22
CA HIS A 66 -14.68 1.31 7.12
C HIS A 66 -15.69 2.33 6.58
N ASN A 67 -16.21 3.20 7.45
CA ASN A 67 -17.23 4.20 7.11
C ASN A 67 -16.67 5.62 6.95
N VAL A 68 -15.34 5.77 6.89
CA VAL A 68 -14.73 7.10 6.70
C VAL A 68 -14.80 7.46 5.21
N ASP A 69 -15.37 8.63 4.92
CA ASP A 69 -15.25 9.24 3.59
C ASP A 69 -13.87 9.88 3.46
N PHE A 70 -13.09 9.42 2.49
CA PHE A 70 -11.70 9.85 2.29
C PHE A 70 -11.55 10.96 1.23
N GLY A 71 -12.65 11.62 0.85
CA GLY A 71 -12.65 12.62 -0.23
C GLY A 71 -12.30 12.05 -1.61
N LYS A 72 -12.70 12.77 -2.66
CA LYS A 72 -12.31 12.47 -4.05
C LYS A 72 -10.86 12.85 -4.29
#